data_AF-A0A0J5JKH7-F1
#
_entry.id   AF-A0A0J5JKH7-F1
#
_cell.length_a   1.000
_cell.length_b   1.000
_cell.length_c   1.000
_cell.angle_alpha   90.00
_cell.angle_beta   90.00
_cell.angle_gamma   90.00
#
_symmetry.space_group_name_H-M   'P 1'
#
loop_
_entity.id
_entity.type
_entity.pdbx_description
1 polymer ?
#
loop_
_entity_poly.entity_id
_entity_poly.type
_entity_poly.pdbx_seq_one_letter_code
_entity_poly.pdbx_strand_id
1 'polypeptide(L)'
;MTNRYLPMTEQDQKEMLEVIGASSIEELFSDIPEGIRFKGELDIPKALKEPELVRYFQGLASKNISLKQKPSFLGAGVYEHYIP
;
A
#
# COMPACT_ATOMS: atom_id res chain seq x y z
N MET A 1 -11.01 -3.41 -13.38
CA MET A 1 -10.82 -3.49 -11.90
C MET A 1 -10.83 -2.08 -11.30
N THR A 2 -11.55 -1.82 -10.21
CA THR A 2 -11.61 -0.49 -9.59
C THR A 2 -10.55 -0.38 -8.50
N ASN A 3 -9.38 0.18 -8.83
CA ASN A 3 -8.31 0.40 -7.86
C ASN A 3 -8.54 1.72 -7.12
N ARG A 4 -8.82 1.70 -5.81
CA ARG A 4 -8.99 2.94 -5.01
C ARG A 4 -7.77 3.87 -5.04
N TYR A 5 -6.58 3.31 -5.29
CA TYR A 5 -5.31 4.06 -5.34
C TYR A 5 -4.89 4.47 -6.75
N LEU A 6 -5.40 3.80 -7.79
CA LEU A 6 -5.16 4.15 -9.18
C LEU A 6 -6.49 4.61 -9.77
N PRO A 7 -6.74 5.94 -9.80
CA PRO A 7 -8.06 6.48 -10.19
C PRO A 7 -8.38 6.22 -11.66
N MET A 8 -7.38 5.83 -12.43
CA MET A 8 -7.43 5.70 -13.87
C MET A 8 -8.12 4.41 -14.30
N THR A 9 -9.03 4.53 -15.27
CA THR A 9 -9.71 3.42 -15.91
C THR A 9 -8.86 2.80 -17.02
N GLU A 10 -9.30 1.63 -17.52
CA GLU A 10 -8.69 1.01 -18.70
C GLU A 10 -8.86 1.89 -19.96
N GLN A 11 -9.93 2.68 -20.02
CA GLN A 11 -10.18 3.62 -21.11
C GLN A 11 -9.17 4.79 -21.07
N ASP A 12 -8.98 5.40 -19.90
CA ASP A 12 -8.00 6.46 -19.72
C ASP A 12 -6.57 5.98 -20.07
N GLN A 13 -6.20 4.75 -19.66
CA GLN A 13 -4.91 4.15 -20.02
C GLN A 13 -4.74 4.05 -21.53
N LYS A 14 -5.77 3.60 -22.25
CA LYS A 14 -5.76 3.48 -23.71
C LYS A 14 -5.61 4.84 -24.38
N GLU A 15 -6.38 5.83 -23.94
CA GLU A 15 -6.32 7.19 -24.48
C GLU A 15 -4.94 7.82 -24.29
N MET A 16 -4.32 7.65 -23.12
CA MET A 16 -2.97 8.15 -22.88
C MET A 16 -1.92 7.45 -23.75
N LEU A 17 -2.01 6.14 -23.92
CA LEU A 17 -1.10 5.38 -24.79
C LEU A 17 -1.21 5.82 -26.25
N GLU A 18 -2.44 6.05 -26.74
CA GLU A 18 -2.69 6.57 -28.09
C GLU A 18 -2.08 7.97 -28.27
N VAL A 19 -2.24 8.87 -27.29
CA VAL A 19 -1.68 10.23 -27.33
C VAL A 19 -0.16 10.23 -27.42
N ILE A 20 0.51 9.34 -26.70
CA ILE A 20 1.99 9.26 -26.72
C ILE A 20 2.52 8.33 -27.82
N GLY A 21 1.63 7.69 -28.60
CA GLY A 21 1.99 6.79 -29.70
C GLY A 21 2.59 5.46 -29.25
N ALA A 22 2.33 5.02 -28.03
CA ALA A 22 2.81 3.75 -27.49
C ALA A 22 1.76 2.64 -27.64
N SER A 23 2.22 1.43 -27.94
CA SER A 23 1.38 0.26 -28.15
C SER A 23 1.06 -0.50 -26.86
N SER A 24 1.90 -0.36 -25.83
CA SER A 24 1.70 -0.97 -24.52
C SER A 24 2.46 -0.24 -23.40
N ILE A 25 2.15 -0.58 -22.15
CA ILE A 25 2.88 -0.04 -20.98
C ILE A 25 4.34 -0.52 -20.97
N GLU A 26 4.61 -1.73 -21.46
CA GLU A 26 5.96 -2.31 -21.52
C GLU A 26 6.91 -1.49 -22.42
N GLU A 27 6.38 -0.86 -23.47
CA GLU A 27 7.13 0.01 -24.39
C GLU A 27 7.69 1.24 -23.67
N LEU A 28 7.00 1.72 -22.63
CA LEU A 28 7.43 2.85 -21.80
C LEU A 28 8.70 2.55 -21.00
N PHE A 29 9.07 1.28 -20.87
CA PHE A 29 10.29 0.86 -20.19
C PHE A 29 11.44 0.53 -21.15
N SER A 30 11.30 0.78 -22.46
CA SER A 30 12.29 0.44 -23.50
C SER A 30 13.71 0.92 -23.20
N ASP A 31 13.86 2.07 -22.55
CA ASP A 31 15.15 2.65 -22.15
C ASP A 31 15.88 1.87 -21.04
N ILE A 32 15.21 0.95 -20.35
CA ILE A 32 15.81 0.10 -19.32
C ILE A 32 16.33 -1.17 -19.98
N PRO A 33 17.64 -1.49 -19.97
CA PRO A 33 18.16 -2.72 -20.58
C PRO A 33 17.50 -3.98 -20.00
N GLU A 34 17.07 -4.91 -20.86
CA GLU A 34 16.32 -6.10 -20.43
C GLU A 34 17.08 -6.96 -19.40
N GLY A 35 18.41 -7.01 -19.50
CA GLY A 35 19.26 -7.78 -18.59
C GLY A 35 19.31 -7.29 -17.15
N ILE A 36 18.87 -6.05 -16.88
CA ILE A 36 18.78 -5.48 -15.53
C ILE A 36 17.34 -5.35 -15.01
N ARG A 37 16.33 -5.63 -15.86
CA ARG A 37 14.93 -5.61 -15.42
C ARG A 37 14.67 -6.81 -14.52
N PHE A 38 14.02 -6.59 -13.38
CA PHE A 38 13.59 -7.67 -12.52
C PHE A 38 12.46 -8.45 -13.21
N LYS A 39 12.67 -9.76 -13.42
CA LYS A 39 11.74 -10.67 -14.12
C LYS A 39 10.94 -11.58 -13.18
N GLY A 40 11.22 -11.52 -11.88
CA GLY A 40 10.56 -12.33 -10.88
C GLY A 40 9.28 -11.67 -10.35
N GLU A 41 8.60 -12.40 -9.49
CA GLU A 41 7.61 -11.81 -8.59
C GLU A 41 8.33 -11.31 -7.33
N LEU A 42 7.85 -10.20 -6.76
CA LEU A 42 8.35 -9.73 -5.48
C LEU A 42 8.01 -10.76 -4.39
N ASP A 43 8.99 -11.10 -3.55
CA ASP A 43 8.79 -11.99 -2.41
C ASP A 43 8.07 -11.26 -1.27
N ILE A 44 6.79 -10.98 -1.48
CA ILE A 44 5.92 -10.31 -0.52
C ILE A 44 4.60 -11.08 -0.36
N PRO A 45 3.94 -10.98 0.82
CA PRO A 45 2.64 -11.60 1.03
C PRO A 45 1.61 -11.15 0.00
N LYS A 46 0.63 -12.02 -0.29
CA LYS A 46 -0.49 -11.69 -1.17
C LYS A 46 -1.25 -10.48 -0.63
N ALA A 47 -1.73 -9.65 -1.55
CA ALA A 47 -2.55 -8.49 -1.21
C ALA A 47 -3.80 -8.93 -0.44
N LEU A 48 -4.10 -8.21 0.64
CA LEU A 48 -5.33 -8.35 1.41
C LEU A 48 -6.37 -7.35 0.91
N LYS A 49 -7.65 -7.73 0.93
CA LYS A 49 -8.73 -6.75 0.73
C LYS A 49 -8.75 -5.79 1.92
N GLU A 50 -9.26 -4.58 1.71
CA GLU A 50 -9.27 -3.52 2.74
C GLU A 50 -9.87 -3.98 4.09
N PRO A 51 -11.01 -4.68 4.17
CA PRO A 51 -11.54 -5.17 5.46
C PRO A 51 -10.63 -6.21 6.13
N GLU A 52 -9.98 -7.06 5.33
CA GLU A 52 -9.06 -8.09 5.82
C GLU A 52 -7.77 -7.46 6.35
N LEU A 53 -7.27 -6.44 5.66
CA LEU A 53 -6.10 -5.66 6.06
C LEU A 53 -6.33 -4.97 7.40
N VAL A 54 -7.48 -4.31 7.57
CA VAL A 54 -7.86 -3.66 8.83
C VAL A 54 -7.93 -4.70 9.96
N ARG A 55 -8.61 -5.82 9.73
CA ARG A 55 -8.73 -6.90 10.74
C ARG A 55 -7.37 -7.49 11.11
N TYR A 56 -6.50 -7.70 10.12
CA TYR A 56 -5.15 -8.23 10.32
C TYR A 56 -4.35 -7.33 11.26
N PHE A 57 -4.29 -6.03 10.97
CA PHE A 57 -3.53 -5.09 11.80
C PHE A 57 -4.16 -4.84 13.17
N GLN A 58 -5.49 -4.83 13.29
CA GLN A 58 -6.17 -4.79 14.59
C GLN A 58 -5.81 -6.01 15.44
N GLY A 59 -5.74 -7.20 14.83
CA GLY A 59 -5.32 -8.43 15.50
C GLY A 59 -3.85 -8.44 15.93
N LEU A 60 -2.97 -7.75 15.20
CA LEU A 60 -1.59 -7.54 15.64
C LEU A 60 -1.52 -6.54 16.80
N ALA A 61 -2.23 -5.42 16.69
CA ALA A 61 -2.26 -4.38 17.71
C ALA A 61 -2.83 -4.89 19.05
N SER A 62 -3.79 -5.83 19.02
CA SER A 62 -4.39 -6.40 20.24
C SER A 62 -3.45 -7.30 21.05
N LYS A 63 -2.30 -7.70 20.48
CA LYS A 63 -1.26 -8.42 21.22
C LYS A 63 -0.50 -7.50 22.19
N ASN A 64 -0.61 -6.18 22.02
CA ASN A 64 -0.02 -5.20 22.92
C ASN A 64 -0.98 -4.84 24.06
N ILE A 65 -0.42 -4.47 25.20
CA ILE A 65 -1.17 -3.83 26.30
C ILE A 65 -1.15 -2.33 26.05
N SER A 66 -2.31 -1.75 25.72
CA SER A 66 -2.44 -0.31 25.48
C SER A 66 -2.91 0.44 26.71
N LEU A 67 -2.74 1.77 26.70
CA LEU A 67 -3.20 2.66 27.77
C LEU A 67 -4.73 2.68 27.94
N LYS A 68 -5.46 2.29 26.88
CA LYS A 68 -6.92 2.05 26.94
C LYS A 68 -7.29 0.83 27.77
N GLN A 69 -6.40 -0.16 27.87
CA GLN A 69 -6.63 -1.37 28.67
C GLN A 69 -6.09 -1.22 30.10
N LYS A 70 -4.93 -0.55 30.27
CA LYS A 70 -4.30 -0.34 31.56
C LYS A 70 -3.69 1.06 31.65
N PRO A 71 -3.97 1.84 32.70
CA PRO A 71 -3.31 3.12 32.89
C PRO A 71 -1.80 2.93 33.08
N SER A 72 -1.01 3.89 32.60
CA SER A 72 0.44 3.95 32.85
C SER A 72 0.79 5.21 33.64
N PHE A 73 1.53 5.02 34.72
CA PHE A 73 2.06 6.08 35.58
C PHE A 73 3.59 6.10 35.58
N LEU A 74 4.23 5.49 34.58
CA LEU A 74 5.69 5.39 34.49
C LEU A 74 6.38 6.75 34.29
N GLY A 75 5.69 7.72 33.70
CA GLY A 75 6.18 9.08 33.52
C GLY A 75 7.40 9.16 32.61
N ALA A 76 8.48 9.80 33.09
CA ALA A 76 9.72 10.02 32.34
C ALA A 76 9.54 10.82 31.04
N GLY A 77 8.66 11.83 31.06
CA GLY A 77 8.42 12.71 29.91
C GLY A 77 7.36 12.22 28.94
N VAL A 78 6.76 11.05 29.19
CA VAL A 78 5.61 10.54 28.43
C VAL A 78 4.44 10.29 29.38
N TYR A 79 3.32 10.96 29.10
CA TYR A 79 2.11 10.91 29.92
C TYR A 79 0.90 10.70 29.03
N GLU A 80 -0.12 10.02 29.54
CA GLU A 80 -1.39 9.91 28.84
C GLU A 80 -2.08 11.29 28.85
N HIS A 81 -2.46 11.77 27.67
CA HIS A 81 -3.19 13.02 27.49
C HIS A 81 -4.54 12.74 26.86
N TYR A 82 -5.57 13.43 27.36
CA TYR A 82 -6.83 13.49 26.66
C TYR A 82 -6.65 14.26 25.35
N ILE A 83 -6.96 13.62 24.23
CA ILE A 83 -6.99 14.22 22.89
C ILE A 83 -8.47 14.52 22.59
N PRO A 84 -8.89 15.80 22.55
CA PRO A 84 -10.27 16.19 22.28
C PRO A 84 -10.77 15.79 20.88
#